data_AF-A0A2G9XI83-F1
#
_entry.id   AF-A0A2G9XI83-F1
#
_cell.length_a   1.000
_cell.length_b   1.000
_cell.length_c   1.000
_cell.angle_alpha   90.00
_cell.angle_beta   90.00
_cell.angle_gamma   90.00
#
_symmetry.space_group_name_H-M   'P 1'
#
loop_
_entity.id
_entity.type
_entity.pdbx_description
1 polymer ?
#
loop_
_entity_poly.entity_id
_entity_poly.type
_entity_poly.pdbx_seq_one_letter_code
_entity_poly.pdbx_strand_id
1 'polypeptide(L)'
;MDLFVYLPVAANSMNILLLLGLGGLVGLLSGLFGVGGGFLLTPLLIMFGIPPTVAAASDSNQIVAASASGTYAHYRLGNVDFKMGAVLLVGGLLG
;
A
#
# COMPACT_ATOMS: atom_id res chain seq x y z
N MET A 1 25.87 -11.92 -7.20
CA MET A 1 25.40 -11.36 -5.92
C MET A 1 23.95 -11.78 -5.80
N ASP A 2 23.66 -12.78 -4.98
CA ASP A 2 22.31 -13.30 -4.84
C ASP A 2 21.44 -12.27 -4.11
N LEU A 3 20.63 -11.53 -4.88
CA LEU A 3 19.72 -10.49 -4.40
C LEU A 3 18.47 -11.06 -3.70
N PHE A 4 18.60 -12.22 -3.07
CA PHE A 4 17.51 -12.90 -2.38
C PHE A 4 17.52 -12.55 -0.90
N VAL A 5 16.40 -12.03 -0.41
CA VAL A 5 16.14 -11.78 1.01
C VAL A 5 15.16 -12.82 1.52
N TYR A 6 15.53 -13.47 2.62
CA TYR A 6 14.63 -14.34 3.35
C TYR A 6 13.66 -13.48 4.16
N LEU A 7 12.36 -13.62 3.90
CA LEU A 7 11.31 -12.96 4.64
C LEU A 7 10.85 -13.90 5.77
N PRO A 8 11.27 -13.69 7.04
CA PRO A 8 11.00 -14.62 8.13
C PRO A 8 9.49 -14.72 8.46
N VAL A 9 8.75 -13.65 8.19
CA VAL A 9 7.29 -13.59 8.38
C VAL A 9 6.54 -14.37 7.28
N ALA A 10 7.09 -14.40 6.05
CA ALA A 10 6.51 -15.12 4.92
C ALA A 10 7.10 -16.53 4.71
N ALA A 11 8.10 -16.90 5.52
CA ALA A 11 8.87 -18.15 5.42
C ALA A 11 9.39 -18.47 3.99
N ASN A 12 9.65 -17.44 3.17
CA ASN A 12 10.02 -17.59 1.76
C ASN A 12 11.15 -16.62 1.39
N SER A 13 11.97 -17.02 0.41
CA SER A 13 13.06 -16.21 -0.15
C SER A 13 12.58 -15.47 -1.39
N MET A 14 12.67 -14.14 -1.40
CA MET A 14 12.24 -13.31 -2.52
C MET A 14 13.36 -12.41 -3.02
N ASN A 15 13.34 -12.11 -4.32
CA ASN A 15 14.30 -11.20 -4.93
C ASN A 15 13.98 -9.74 -4.57
N ILE A 16 14.96 -9.01 -4.04
CA ILE A 16 14.85 -7.58 -3.68
C ILE A 16 14.37 -6.73 -4.86
N LEU A 17 14.91 -6.97 -6.06
CA LEU A 17 14.56 -6.17 -7.25
C LEU A 17 13.09 -6.33 -7.61
N LEU A 18 12.54 -7.54 -7.41
CA LEU A 18 11.13 -7.83 -7.66
C LEU A 18 10.24 -7.12 -6.62
N LEU A 19 10.63 -7.12 -5.35
CA LEU A 19 9.91 -6.39 -4.30
C LEU A 19 9.92 -4.88 -4.52
N LEU A 20 11.07 -4.30 -4.89
CA LEU A 20 11.18 -2.88 -5.22
C LEU A 20 10.37 -2.51 -6.47
N GLY A 21 10.41 -3.36 -7.50
CA GLY A 21 9.64 -3.18 -8.73
C GLY A 21 8.13 -3.23 -8.47
N LEU A 22 7.65 -4.23 -7.73
CA LEU A 22 6.23 -4.34 -7.33
C LEU A 22 5.80 -3.16 -6.47
N GLY A 23 6.57 -2.82 -5.43
CA GLY A 23 6.26 -1.70 -4.54
C GLY A 23 6.21 -0.37 -5.29
N GLY A 24 7.15 -0.13 -6.20
CA GLY A 24 7.18 1.08 -7.01
C GLY A 24 6.02 1.17 -8.01
N LEU A 25 5.74 0.08 -8.73
CA LEU A 25 4.67 0.04 -9.73
C LEU A 25 3.30 0.17 -9.06
N VAL A 26 3.06 -0.56 -7.97
CA VAL A 26 1.81 -0.46 -7.21
C VAL A 26 1.69 0.88 -6.51
N GLY A 27 2.78 1.44 -5.98
CA GLY A 27 2.78 2.79 -5.40
C GLY A 27 2.41 3.87 -6.42
N LEU A 28 2.94 3.77 -7.64
CA LEU A 28 2.64 4.71 -8.73
C LEU A 28 1.19 4.59 -9.21
N LEU A 29 0.71 3.37 -9.45
CA LEU A 29 -0.69 3.13 -9.82
C LEU A 29 -1.64 3.57 -8.70
N SER A 30 -1.32 3.23 -7.45
CA SER A 30 -2.08 3.66 -6.27
C SER A 30 -2.18 5.18 -6.17
N GLY A 31 -1.06 5.88 -6.38
CA GLY A 31 -1.02 7.34 -6.38
C GLY A 31 -1.83 7.98 -7.51
N LEU A 32 -1.85 7.35 -8.69
CA LEU A 32 -2.68 7.80 -9.82
C LEU A 32 -4.18 7.62 -9.57
N PHE A 33 -4.59 6.47 -9.02
CA PHE A 33 -6.01 6.17 -8.80
C PHE A 33 -6.55 6.73 -7.48
N GLY A 34 -5.69 7.12 -6.52
CA GLY A 34 -6.10 7.65 -5.22
C GLY A 34 -6.74 6.62 -4.29
N VAL A 35 -6.68 5.32 -4.61
CA VAL A 35 -7.39 4.22 -3.89
C VAL A 35 -6.52 3.58 -2.78
N GLY A 36 -5.27 4.02 -2.62
CA GLY A 36 -4.40 3.52 -1.56
C GLY A 36 -3.71 2.17 -1.84
N GLY A 37 -3.86 1.59 -3.03
CA GLY A 37 -2.94 0.56 -3.54
C GLY A 37 -3.22 -0.86 -3.11
N GLY A 38 -3.96 -1.06 -2.03
CA GLY A 38 -4.16 -2.39 -1.48
C GLY A 38 -5.09 -3.31 -2.26
N PHE A 39 -5.98 -2.73 -3.06
CA PHE A 39 -6.79 -3.50 -4.02
C PHE A 39 -5.91 -4.26 -5.03
N LEU A 40 -4.70 -3.77 -5.34
CA LEU A 40 -3.76 -4.42 -6.27
C LEU A 40 -2.67 -5.21 -5.55
N LEU A 41 -2.07 -4.66 -4.50
CA LEU A 41 -0.91 -5.29 -3.84
C LEU A 41 -1.30 -6.60 -3.14
N THR A 42 -2.38 -6.59 -2.36
CA THR A 42 -2.84 -7.78 -1.62
C THR A 42 -3.04 -9.00 -2.54
N PRO A 43 -3.85 -8.93 -3.62
CA PRO A 43 -4.03 -10.09 -4.50
C PRO A 43 -2.75 -10.47 -5.25
N LEU A 44 -1.89 -9.51 -5.63
CA LEU A 44 -0.61 -9.82 -6.27
C LEU A 44 0.30 -10.63 -5.33
N LEU A 45 0.45 -10.22 -4.06
CA LEU A 45 1.26 -10.95 -3.08
C LEU A 45 0.71 -12.35 -2.82
N ILE A 46 -0.62 -12.52 -2.79
CA ILE A 46 -1.26 -13.83 -2.67
C ILE A 46 -0.95 -14.71 -3.89
N MET A 47 -0.99 -14.16 -5.11
CA MET A 47 -0.61 -14.88 -6.33
C MET A 47 0.87 -15.29 -6.34
N PHE A 48 1.74 -14.52 -5.68
CA PHE A 48 3.15 -14.87 -5.47
C PHE A 48 3.39 -15.87 -4.33
N GLY A 49 2.32 -16.40 -3.72
CA GLY A 49 2.40 -17.44 -2.69
C GLY A 49 2.64 -16.92 -1.28
N ILE A 50 2.47 -15.61 -1.03
CA ILE A 50 2.52 -15.07 0.33
C ILE A 50 1.20 -15.40 1.05
N PRO A 51 1.24 -15.87 2.30
CA PRO A 51 0.04 -16.12 3.09
C PRO A 51 -0.89 -14.89 3.13
N PRO A 52 -2.21 -15.05 2.97
CA PRO A 52 -3.15 -13.91 2.91
C PRO A 52 -3.08 -12.98 4.12
N THR A 53 -2.84 -13.53 5.31
CA THR A 53 -2.69 -12.74 6.55
C THR A 53 -1.46 -11.83 6.53
N VAL A 54 -0.35 -12.32 5.98
CA VAL A 54 0.90 -11.56 5.86
C VAL A 54 0.81 -10.53 4.75
N ALA A 55 0.17 -10.90 3.63
CA ALA A 55 -0.10 -9.99 2.52
C ALA A 55 -0.96 -8.81 2.97
N ALA A 56 -2.09 -9.08 3.63
CA ALA A 56 -3.01 -8.03 4.11
C ALA A 56 -2.36 -7.10 5.15
N ALA A 57 -1.61 -7.65 6.10
CA ALA A 57 -0.93 -6.85 7.13
C ALA A 57 0.21 -5.98 6.56
N SER A 58 0.95 -6.50 5.57
CA SER A 58 2.03 -5.75 4.93
C SER A 58 1.46 -4.63 4.07
N ASP A 59 0.40 -4.94 3.32
CA ASP A 59 -0.28 -4.01 2.45
C ASP A 59 -0.93 -2.88 3.25
N SER A 60 -1.67 -3.15 4.33
CA SER A 60 -2.33 -2.10 5.14
C SER A 60 -1.36 -1.01 5.60
N ASN A 61 -0.13 -1.38 5.98
CA ASN A 61 0.91 -0.42 6.37
C ASN A 61 1.38 0.41 5.17
N GLN A 62 1.52 -0.21 4.00
CA GLN A 62 1.84 0.47 2.75
C GLN A 62 0.73 1.45 2.34
N ILE A 63 -0.55 1.06 2.45
CA ILE A 63 -1.70 1.93 2.17
C ILE A 63 -1.62 3.19 3.03
N VAL A 64 -1.42 3.04 4.35
CA VAL A 64 -1.36 4.18 5.27
C VAL A 64 -0.23 5.15 4.87
N ALA A 65 0.96 4.62 4.56
CA ALA A 65 2.09 5.44 4.13
C ALA A 65 1.83 6.14 2.78
N ALA A 66 1.27 5.43 1.81
CA ALA A 66 0.94 5.97 0.49
C ALA A 66 -0.17 7.04 0.58
N SER A 67 -1.24 6.78 1.33
CA SER A 67 -2.32 7.73 1.56
C SER A 67 -1.83 8.97 2.28
N ALA A 68 -1.04 8.84 3.36
CA ALA A 68 -0.49 9.98 4.09
C ALA A 68 0.40 10.86 3.20
N SER A 69 1.29 10.26 2.40
CA SER A 69 2.14 10.99 1.46
C SER A 69 1.34 11.68 0.34
N GLY A 70 0.32 11.00 -0.21
CA GLY A 70 -0.59 11.57 -1.21
C GLY A 70 -1.41 12.74 -0.67
N THR A 71 -1.99 12.59 0.52
CA THR A 71 -2.69 13.68 1.22
C THR A 71 -1.76 14.85 1.50
N TYR A 72 -0.53 14.61 1.96
CA TYR A 72 0.44 15.69 2.18
C TYR A 72 0.81 16.43 0.88
N ALA A 73 1.00 15.70 -0.22
CA ALA A 73 1.27 16.31 -1.53
C ALA A 73 0.10 17.19 -2.00
N HIS A 74 -1.15 16.72 -1.88
CA HIS A 74 -2.34 17.49 -2.24
C HIS A 74 -2.61 18.65 -1.27
N TYR A 75 -2.23 18.49 0.00
CA TYR A 75 -2.35 19.55 1.00
C TYR A 75 -1.48 20.74 0.63
N ARG A 76 -0.24 20.50 0.17
CA ARG A 76 0.64 21.57 -0.33
C ARG A 76 0.08 22.31 -1.55
N LEU A 77 -0.80 21.67 -2.32
CA LEU A 77 -1.47 22.26 -3.49
C LEU A 77 -2.79 22.97 -3.13
N GLY A 78 -3.20 22.95 -1.85
CA GLY A 78 -4.46 23.55 -1.40
C GLY A 78 -5.71 22.74 -1.76
N ASN A 79 -5.54 21.50 -2.23
CA ASN A 79 -6.63 20.66 -2.74
C ASN A 79 -7.27 19.75 -1.67
N VAL A 80 -6.89 19.88 -0.40
CA VAL A 80 -7.37 19.02 0.69
C VAL A 80 -8.46 19.72 1.49
N ASP A 81 -9.68 19.20 1.40
CA ASP A 81 -10.80 19.59 2.26
C ASP A 81 -10.85 18.69 3.49
N PHE A 82 -10.32 19.19 4.61
CA PHE A 82 -10.33 18.48 5.89
C PHE A 82 -11.73 18.32 6.48
N LYS A 83 -12.68 19.21 6.14
CA LYS A 83 -14.05 19.13 6.64
C LYS A 83 -14.76 17.93 6.01
N MET A 84 -14.68 17.81 4.67
CA MET A 84 -15.16 16.62 3.97
C MET A 84 -14.41 15.36 4.41
N GLY A 85 -13.08 15.44 4.58
CA GLY A 85 -12.28 14.32 5.08
C GLY A 85 -12.76 13.80 6.45
N ALA A 86 -13.06 14.70 7.40
CA ALA A 86 -13.58 14.32 8.71
C ALA A 86 -14.97 13.67 8.64
N VAL A 87 -15.86 14.18 7.79
CA VAL A 87 -17.20 13.58 7.58
C VAL A 87 -17.08 12.18 7.00
N LEU A 88 -16.21 11.97 6.01
CA LEU A 88 -15.95 10.66 5.43
C LEU A 88 -15.32 9.70 6.45
N LEU A 89 -14.40 10.18 7.29
CA LEU A 89 -13.77 9.38 8.33
C LEU A 89 -14.78 8.90 9.38
N VAL A 90 -15.65 9.79 9.87
CA VAL A 90 -16.71 9.41 10.82
C VAL A 90 -17.70 8.45 10.17
N GLY A 91 -18.10 8.70 8.92
CA GLY A 91 -18.96 7.81 8.16
C GLY A 91 -18.37 6.40 8.00
N GLY A 92 -17.09 6.30 7.67
CA GLY A 92 -16.38 5.02 7.52
C GLY A 92 -15.98 4.32 8.83
N LEU A 93 -16.03 5.00 9.98
CA LEU A 93 -15.87 4.35 11.29
C LEU A 93 -17.18 3.75 11.81
N LEU A 94 -18.31 4.35 11.45
CA LEU A 94 -19.64 3.97 11.95
C LEU A 94 -20.34 2.93 11.06
N GLY A 95 -20.04 2.92 9.76
CA GLY A 95 -20.52 1.92 8.79
C GLY A 95 -19.43 0.92 8.43
#